data_AF-A0A9D3BH87-F1
#
_entry.id   AF-A0A9D3BH87-F1
#
_cell.length_a   1.000
_cell.length_b   1.000
_cell.length_c   1.000
_cell.angle_alpha   90.00
_cell.angle_beta   90.00
_cell.angle_gamma   90.00
#
_symmetry.space_group_name_H-M   'P 1'
#
loop_
_entity.id
_entity.type
_entity.pdbx_description
1 polymer ?
#
loop_
_entity_poly.entity_id
_entity_poly.type
_entity_poly.pdbx_seq_one_letter_code
_entity_poly.pdbx_strand_id
1 'polypeptide(L)'
;RCPVCVFQPWQSEEEGSWLREYPVTLMQFFRYLYHNVPDLAPMWHSPEFLCALAAAVFPFNIRPYSEMVTDLDDEAGSPTEEFKAFAGDSGMNRSQSEYCNVGSKTSLTNHPAKKYVFDFMRVLIMDNMCVTPATKQTPIIDLLLEASPERSTRTQQKEFQSSILDSVMEHLLAADVLLGEDASLPLSTGGSYQILVNNVFYFSQRVVDKLWQGMFNKDSKLVVDFIVQLIGQSKRRSQGLSLDTIYHCLNRTVLYQLCRPHKTVAQQVALLDALRVLTVNRNLVLGPGNHDQDFVACLAHCFICLHSGR
;
A
#
# COMPACT_ATOMS: atom_id res chain seq x y z
N ARG A 1 -23.62 9.86 -4.48
CA ARG A 1 -22.97 11.11 -4.02
C ARG A 1 -23.37 11.31 -2.56
N CYS A 2 -22.48 11.07 -1.59
CA CYS A 2 -22.80 11.27 -0.17
C CYS A 2 -22.80 12.79 0.13
N PRO A 3 -23.92 13.38 0.61
CA PRO A 3 -24.08 14.82 0.75
C PRO A 3 -23.44 15.41 2.03
N VAL A 4 -22.65 14.62 2.77
CA VAL A 4 -22.12 15.04 4.08
C VAL A 4 -20.84 15.89 4.00
N CYS A 5 -20.09 15.83 2.90
CA CYS A 5 -18.82 16.55 2.77
C CYS A 5 -18.91 17.81 1.90
N VAL A 6 -20.12 18.36 1.74
CA VAL A 6 -20.26 19.67 1.10
C VAL A 6 -20.36 20.72 2.21
N PHE A 7 -19.64 21.83 2.00
CA PHE A 7 -19.76 23.12 2.65
C PHE A 7 -18.73 23.43 3.76
N GLN A 8 -17.75 24.25 3.36
CA GLN A 8 -16.79 25.07 4.12
C GLN A 8 -15.43 24.43 4.50
N PRO A 9 -14.34 25.22 4.41
CA PRO A 9 -13.01 24.77 4.82
C PRO A 9 -12.97 24.57 6.34
N TRP A 10 -13.08 23.32 6.80
CA TRP A 10 -12.93 22.93 8.21
C TRP A 10 -11.61 23.39 8.86
N GLN A 11 -10.66 23.86 8.05
CA GLN A 11 -9.34 24.29 8.45
C GLN A 11 -9.37 25.62 9.22
N SER A 12 -10.34 26.49 8.93
CA SER A 12 -10.56 27.75 9.68
C SER A 12 -11.46 27.58 10.91
N GLU A 13 -11.96 26.37 11.14
CA GLU A 13 -12.90 26.08 12.22
C GLU A 13 -12.19 25.77 13.54
N GLU A 14 -12.78 26.24 14.65
CA GLU A 14 -12.30 26.00 16.01
C GLU A 14 -12.32 24.51 16.37
N GLU A 15 -11.45 24.14 17.31
CA GLU A 15 -11.45 22.80 17.92
C GLU A 15 -12.78 22.60 18.67
N GLY A 16 -13.56 21.59 18.29
CA GLY A 16 -14.95 21.41 18.75
C GLY A 16 -16.03 21.82 17.74
N SER A 17 -15.65 22.36 16.57
CA SER A 17 -16.62 22.65 15.50
C SER A 17 -17.26 21.36 14.95
N TRP A 18 -18.55 21.42 14.68
CA TRP A 18 -19.33 20.34 14.06
C TRP A 18 -18.69 19.84 12.76
N LEU A 19 -18.08 20.72 11.96
CA LEU A 19 -17.41 20.35 10.71
C LEU A 19 -16.18 19.44 10.92
N ARG A 20 -15.56 19.47 12.11
CA ARG A 20 -14.45 18.58 12.49
C ARG A 20 -14.93 17.29 13.18
N GLU A 21 -15.93 17.40 14.05
CA GLU A 21 -16.39 16.29 14.89
C GLU A 21 -17.38 15.35 14.19
N TYR A 22 -18.25 15.89 13.34
CA TYR A 22 -19.31 15.12 12.70
C TYR A 22 -18.78 13.98 11.82
N PRO A 23 -17.78 14.19 10.93
CA PRO A 23 -17.23 13.09 10.13
C PRO A 23 -16.57 12.00 10.98
N VAL A 24 -15.98 12.36 12.14
CA VAL A 24 -15.42 11.37 13.08
C VAL A 24 -16.54 10.53 13.70
N THR A 25 -17.60 11.18 14.17
CA THR A 25 -18.78 10.52 14.74
C THR A 25 -19.46 9.60 13.72
N LEU A 26 -19.56 10.03 12.46
CA LEU A 26 -20.12 9.22 11.38
C LEU A 26 -19.30 7.94 11.14
N MET A 27 -17.97 8.02 11.16
CA MET A 27 -17.12 6.84 11.00
C MET A 27 -17.24 5.87 12.17
N GLN A 28 -17.41 6.38 13.40
CA GLN A 28 -17.70 5.54 14.56
C GLN A 28 -19.05 4.85 14.44
N PHE A 29 -20.06 5.56 13.94
CA PHE A 29 -21.38 5.00 13.65
C PHE A 29 -21.33 3.93 12.55
N PHE A 30 -20.56 4.14 11.48
CA PHE A 30 -20.34 3.12 10.44
C PHE A 30 -19.71 1.87 11.03
N ARG A 31 -18.71 2.02 11.91
CA ARG A 31 -18.12 0.89 12.63
C ARG A 31 -19.15 0.18 13.49
N TYR A 32 -20.01 0.90 14.20
CA TYR A 32 -21.09 0.30 14.98
C TYR A 32 -22.04 -0.50 14.08
N LEU A 33 -22.52 0.08 12.97
CA LEU A 33 -23.41 -0.58 12.04
C LEU A 33 -22.79 -1.84 11.42
N TYR A 34 -21.51 -1.76 11.06
CA TYR A 34 -20.77 -2.89 10.49
C TYR A 34 -20.76 -4.12 11.41
N HIS A 35 -20.59 -3.94 12.72
CA HIS A 35 -20.54 -5.05 13.67
C HIS A 35 -21.93 -5.51 14.16
N ASN A 36 -22.93 -4.63 14.14
CA ASN A 36 -24.22 -4.90 14.79
C ASN A 36 -25.39 -5.10 13.82
N VAL A 37 -25.21 -4.82 12.52
CA VAL A 37 -26.27 -4.90 11.50
C VAL A 37 -25.81 -5.76 10.32
N PRO A 38 -25.94 -7.11 10.41
CA PRO A 38 -25.46 -8.04 9.39
C PRO A 38 -26.17 -7.87 8.03
N ASP A 39 -27.41 -7.36 8.02
CA ASP A 39 -28.18 -7.10 6.80
C ASP A 39 -27.50 -6.09 5.85
N LEU A 40 -26.59 -5.26 6.39
CA LEU A 40 -25.79 -4.32 5.61
C LEU A 40 -24.52 -4.94 5.01
N ALA A 41 -24.21 -6.22 5.26
CA ALA A 41 -23.02 -6.89 4.75
C ALA A 41 -22.75 -6.66 3.25
N PRO A 42 -23.75 -6.79 2.34
CA PRO A 42 -23.53 -6.56 0.91
C PRO A 42 -23.11 -5.12 0.58
N MET A 43 -23.61 -4.13 1.34
CA MET A 43 -23.27 -2.72 1.14
C MET A 43 -21.80 -2.44 1.45
N TRP A 44 -21.27 -3.00 2.55
CA TRP A 44 -19.88 -2.77 2.97
C TRP A 44 -18.85 -3.31 1.98
N HIS A 45 -19.26 -4.28 1.15
CA HIS A 45 -18.41 -4.95 0.16
C HIS A 45 -18.65 -4.42 -1.26
N SER A 46 -19.58 -3.47 -1.43
CA SER A 46 -19.92 -2.94 -2.76
C SER A 46 -18.81 -2.00 -3.26
N PRO A 47 -18.45 -2.06 -4.56
CA PRO A 47 -17.47 -1.14 -5.15
C PRO A 47 -17.85 0.32 -4.96
N GLU A 48 -19.14 0.66 -5.04
CA GLU A 48 -19.64 2.03 -4.90
C GLU A 48 -19.38 2.58 -3.49
N PHE A 49 -19.60 1.76 -2.47
CA PHE A 49 -19.32 2.13 -1.09
C PHE A 49 -17.81 2.31 -0.87
N LEU A 50 -17.00 1.35 -1.31
CA LEU A 50 -15.54 1.37 -1.15
C LEU A 50 -14.91 2.57 -1.87
N CYS A 51 -15.36 2.87 -3.10
CA CYS A 51 -14.95 4.06 -3.84
C CYS A 51 -15.34 5.36 -3.14
N ALA A 52 -16.55 5.44 -2.59
CA ALA A 52 -16.97 6.63 -1.84
C ALA A 52 -16.17 6.81 -0.54
N LEU A 53 -15.89 5.72 0.16
CA LEU A 53 -15.09 5.70 1.39
C LEU A 53 -13.64 6.14 1.10
N ALA A 54 -13.02 5.58 0.06
CA ALA A 54 -11.67 5.95 -0.38
C ALA A 54 -11.62 7.42 -0.82
N ALA A 55 -12.58 7.89 -1.61
CA ALA A 55 -12.64 9.27 -2.07
C ALA A 55 -12.67 10.29 -0.91
N ALA A 56 -13.19 9.92 0.27
CA ALA A 56 -13.26 10.80 1.44
C ALA A 56 -11.88 11.21 2.00
N VAL A 57 -10.80 10.49 1.68
CA VAL A 57 -9.43 10.88 2.13
C VAL A 57 -8.66 11.71 1.12
N PHE A 58 -9.20 11.90 -0.09
CA PHE A 58 -8.60 12.78 -1.09
C PHE A 58 -9.08 14.21 -0.89
N PRO A 59 -8.21 15.22 -1.05
CA PRO A 59 -8.65 16.60 -1.02
C PRO A 59 -9.54 16.89 -2.22
N PHE A 60 -10.49 17.81 -2.04
CA PHE A 60 -11.34 18.25 -3.14
C PHE A 60 -10.54 19.15 -4.09
N ASN A 61 -10.03 18.58 -5.17
CA ASN A 61 -9.28 19.32 -6.18
C ASN A 61 -10.25 20.17 -7.02
N ILE A 62 -10.38 21.46 -6.69
CA ILE A 62 -10.94 22.50 -7.59
C ILE A 62 -9.87 22.92 -8.62
N ARG A 63 -9.12 21.95 -9.17
CA ARG A 63 -8.16 22.28 -10.24
C ARG A 63 -8.92 22.54 -11.53
N PRO A 64 -8.63 23.63 -12.26
CA PRO A 64 -9.07 23.78 -13.64
C PRO A 64 -8.52 22.62 -14.49
N TYR A 65 -9.32 22.14 -15.44
CA TYR A 65 -8.97 21.00 -16.31
C TYR A 65 -7.62 21.19 -17.03
N SER A 66 -7.20 22.44 -17.25
CA SER A 66 -5.92 22.81 -17.90
C SER A 66 -4.67 22.39 -17.12
N GLU A 67 -4.75 22.23 -15.80
CA GLU A 67 -3.60 21.85 -14.94
C GLU A 67 -3.47 20.32 -14.76
N MET A 68 -4.36 19.52 -15.37
CA MET A 68 -4.32 18.05 -15.25
C MET A 68 -3.32 17.38 -16.23
N VAL A 69 -2.81 18.11 -17.22
CA VAL A 69 -2.00 17.57 -18.32
C VAL A 69 -0.51 17.46 -17.96
N THR A 70 -0.05 18.15 -16.92
CA THR A 70 1.37 18.27 -16.56
C THR A 70 1.92 17.16 -15.64
N ASP A 71 1.09 16.24 -15.16
CA ASP A 71 1.53 15.15 -14.26
C ASP A 71 2.01 13.88 -15.02
N LEU A 72 2.09 13.93 -16.36
CA LEU A 72 2.38 12.75 -17.19
C LEU A 72 3.87 12.49 -17.44
N ASP A 73 4.75 13.47 -17.23
CA ASP A 73 6.18 13.32 -17.55
C ASP A 73 7.04 13.63 -16.33
N ASP A 74 7.23 12.64 -15.45
CA ASP A 74 8.51 12.47 -14.77
C ASP A 74 8.61 11.05 -14.17
N GLU A 75 9.75 10.41 -14.45
CA GLU A 75 10.18 9.06 -14.04
C GLU A 75 9.63 7.87 -14.84
N ALA A 76 9.97 7.84 -16.13
CA ALA A 76 10.29 6.59 -16.84
C ALA A 76 11.79 6.54 -17.12
N GLY A 77 12.58 6.09 -16.14
CA GLY A 77 13.98 5.71 -16.36
C GLY A 77 14.07 4.44 -17.23
N SER A 78 14.00 4.60 -18.55
CA SER A 78 14.55 3.69 -19.56
C SER A 78 15.48 4.50 -20.46
N PRO A 79 16.66 3.98 -20.88
CA PRO A 79 17.76 4.83 -21.33
C PRO A 79 17.70 5.13 -22.82
N THR A 80 17.35 6.36 -23.20
CA THR A 80 17.85 6.99 -24.43
C THR A 80 17.68 8.52 -24.40
N GLU A 81 18.81 9.20 -24.64
CA GLU A 81 18.97 10.53 -25.27
C GLU A 81 18.63 11.83 -24.49
N GLU A 82 19.69 12.32 -23.82
CA GLU A 82 20.33 13.64 -23.98
C GLU A 82 19.55 14.88 -24.48
N PHE A 83 19.59 15.89 -23.60
CA PHE A 83 20.00 17.28 -23.86
C PHE A 83 19.12 18.17 -24.76
N LYS A 84 18.41 19.11 -24.13
CA LYS A 84 18.41 20.52 -24.56
C LYS A 84 18.03 21.49 -23.45
N ALA A 85 18.75 22.62 -23.46
CA ALA A 85 18.82 23.66 -22.45
C ALA A 85 17.81 24.81 -22.68
N PHE A 86 17.54 25.52 -21.57
CA PHE A 86 17.22 26.95 -21.41
C PHE A 86 16.32 27.69 -22.42
N ALA A 87 15.14 28.11 -21.93
CA ALA A 87 14.47 29.42 -22.05
C ALA A 87 13.00 29.21 -21.63
N GLY A 88 12.28 30.08 -20.95
CA GLY A 88 12.48 31.47 -20.55
C GLY A 88 11.27 31.91 -19.73
N ASP A 89 11.44 33.05 -19.08
CA ASP A 89 10.51 33.80 -18.25
C ASP A 89 9.11 33.97 -18.88
N SER A 90 8.05 33.70 -18.10
CA SER A 90 6.70 34.24 -18.29
C SER A 90 5.88 34.04 -17.02
N GLY A 91 5.76 35.13 -16.25
CA GLY A 91 4.84 35.21 -15.13
C GLY A 91 3.39 35.08 -15.56
N MET A 92 2.61 34.28 -14.82
CA MET A 92 1.17 34.47 -14.71
C MET A 92 0.65 33.75 -13.45
N ASN A 93 0.13 34.57 -12.52
CA ASN A 93 -0.86 34.27 -11.48
C ASN A 93 -0.77 32.91 -10.76
N ARG A 94 -0.15 32.94 -9.56
CA ARG A 94 -0.35 31.93 -8.50
C ARG A 94 -1.85 31.68 -8.29
N SER A 95 -2.34 30.56 -8.80
CA SER A 95 -3.67 30.05 -8.55
C SER A 95 -3.81 29.72 -7.06
N GLN A 96 -4.93 30.13 -6.46
CA GLN A 96 -5.30 30.00 -5.03
C GLN A 96 -5.35 28.54 -4.48
N SER A 97 -4.78 27.55 -5.18
CA SER A 97 -4.70 26.16 -4.69
C SER A 97 -3.58 25.93 -3.67
N GLU A 98 -2.67 26.90 -3.50
CA GLU A 98 -1.56 26.80 -2.53
C GLU A 98 -2.01 26.90 -1.06
N TYR A 99 -3.23 27.37 -0.75
CA TYR A 99 -3.63 27.58 0.65
C TYR A 99 -3.96 26.32 1.45
N CYS A 100 -4.11 25.15 0.82
CA CYS A 100 -4.59 23.95 1.51
C CYS A 100 -3.51 23.08 2.15
N ASN A 101 -2.22 23.36 1.92
CA ASN A 101 -1.13 22.46 2.32
C ASN A 101 0.20 23.14 2.72
N VAL A 102 0.22 24.44 3.03
CA VAL A 102 1.43 25.11 3.55
C VAL A 102 1.71 24.61 4.97
N GLY A 103 2.41 23.48 5.09
CA GLY A 103 2.89 22.91 6.36
C GLY A 103 2.71 21.40 6.53
N SER A 104 1.88 20.74 5.73
CA SER A 104 1.64 19.29 5.87
C SER A 104 2.44 18.48 4.85
N LYS A 105 3.15 17.44 5.32
CA LYS A 105 3.95 16.52 4.48
C LYS A 105 3.07 15.53 3.66
N THR A 106 1.75 15.70 3.66
CA THR A 106 0.77 14.79 3.04
C THR A 106 0.10 15.46 1.85
N SER A 107 -0.12 14.67 0.80
CA SER A 107 -0.89 15.05 -0.39
C SER A 107 -2.39 14.73 -0.24
N LEU A 108 -2.76 14.01 0.83
CA LEU A 108 -4.13 13.67 1.19
C LEU A 108 -4.75 14.75 2.10
N THR A 109 -6.04 14.58 2.45
CA THR A 109 -6.71 15.51 3.38
C THR A 109 -6.00 15.56 4.75
N ASN A 110 -6.06 16.71 5.42
CA ASN A 110 -5.59 16.89 6.80
C ASN A 110 -6.72 16.74 7.84
N HIS A 111 -7.93 16.34 7.42
CA HIS A 111 -9.08 16.19 8.33
C HIS A 111 -8.85 15.07 9.37
N PRO A 112 -9.21 15.26 10.65
CA PRO A 112 -9.01 14.25 11.71
C PRO A 112 -9.70 12.91 11.43
N ALA A 113 -10.86 12.93 10.76
CA ALA A 113 -11.57 11.72 10.34
C ALA A 113 -10.77 10.82 9.37
N LYS A 114 -9.72 11.33 8.70
CA LYS A 114 -8.86 10.54 7.79
C LYS A 114 -8.41 9.24 8.44
N LYS A 115 -7.94 9.30 9.69
CA LYS A 115 -7.48 8.11 10.44
C LYS A 115 -8.59 7.07 10.57
N TYR A 116 -9.80 7.49 10.95
CA TYR A 116 -10.95 6.60 11.14
C TYR A 116 -11.40 5.96 9.82
N VAL A 117 -11.26 6.67 8.69
CA VAL A 117 -11.54 6.11 7.36
C VAL A 117 -10.53 5.01 7.01
N PHE A 118 -9.23 5.25 7.20
CA PHE A 118 -8.20 4.22 7.00
C PHE A 118 -8.36 3.02 7.94
N ASP A 119 -8.63 3.27 9.23
CA ASP A 119 -8.88 2.22 10.21
C ASP A 119 -10.08 1.35 9.81
N PHE A 120 -11.15 1.97 9.31
CA PHE A 120 -12.33 1.23 8.85
C PHE A 120 -12.05 0.42 7.58
N MET A 121 -11.34 0.99 6.58
CA MET A 121 -10.91 0.24 5.40
C MET A 121 -10.06 -0.98 5.78
N ARG A 122 -9.15 -0.84 6.74
CA ARG A 122 -8.35 -1.97 7.24
C ARG A 122 -9.22 -3.06 7.87
N VAL A 123 -10.23 -2.70 8.68
CA VAL A 123 -11.17 -3.68 9.26
C VAL A 123 -11.87 -4.46 8.15
N LEU A 124 -12.39 -3.78 7.12
CA LEU A 124 -13.03 -4.43 5.98
C LEU A 124 -12.09 -5.40 5.25
N ILE A 125 -10.83 -5.00 5.03
CA ILE A 125 -9.82 -5.86 4.39
C ILE A 125 -9.55 -7.11 5.26
N MET A 126 -9.34 -6.95 6.56
CA MET A 126 -9.00 -8.04 7.46
C MET A 126 -10.14 -9.06 7.58
N ASP A 127 -11.38 -8.60 7.65
CA ASP A 127 -12.52 -9.51 7.69
C ASP A 127 -12.70 -10.24 6.35
N ASN A 128 -12.50 -9.55 5.23
CA ASN A 128 -12.55 -10.17 3.90
C ASN A 128 -11.48 -11.26 3.72
N MET A 129 -10.29 -11.09 4.31
CA MET A 129 -9.22 -12.10 4.27
C MET A 129 -9.62 -13.41 4.96
N CYS A 130 -10.51 -13.37 5.95
CA CYS A 130 -10.87 -14.56 6.74
C CYS A 130 -11.98 -15.41 6.11
N VAL A 131 -12.86 -14.80 5.29
CA VAL A 131 -14.16 -15.40 4.93
C VAL A 131 -14.17 -15.95 3.50
N THR A 132 -13.71 -15.19 2.51
CA THR A 132 -13.88 -15.57 1.09
C THR A 132 -12.52 -15.67 0.39
N PRO A 133 -12.24 -16.77 -0.34
CA PRO A 133 -11.00 -16.90 -1.10
C PRO A 133 -10.89 -15.84 -2.19
N ALA A 134 -9.71 -15.25 -2.36
CA ALA A 134 -9.42 -14.28 -3.42
C ALA A 134 -9.63 -14.84 -4.84
N THR A 135 -9.65 -16.16 -5.02
CA THR A 135 -9.91 -16.80 -6.33
C THR A 135 -11.39 -16.82 -6.73
N LYS A 136 -12.30 -16.51 -5.79
CA LYS A 136 -13.75 -16.61 -5.99
C LYS A 136 -14.48 -15.25 -6.01
N GLN A 137 -13.76 -14.17 -5.73
CA GLN A 137 -14.30 -12.81 -5.68
C GLN A 137 -13.20 -11.83 -6.07
N THR A 138 -13.56 -10.58 -6.38
CA THR A 138 -12.60 -9.48 -6.36
C THR A 138 -12.36 -9.10 -4.89
N PRO A 139 -11.15 -9.31 -4.34
CA PRO A 139 -10.83 -8.93 -2.97
C PRO A 139 -11.03 -7.43 -2.70
N ILE A 140 -11.44 -7.07 -1.48
CA ILE A 140 -11.63 -5.66 -1.09
C ILE A 140 -10.33 -4.85 -1.29
N ILE A 141 -9.18 -5.47 -1.05
CA ILE A 141 -7.88 -4.81 -1.26
C ILE A 141 -7.71 -4.35 -2.72
N ASP A 142 -8.14 -5.14 -3.71
CA ASP A 142 -7.97 -4.76 -5.11
C ASP A 142 -8.91 -3.61 -5.48
N LEU A 143 -10.17 -3.69 -5.05
CA LEU A 143 -11.13 -2.60 -5.22
C LEU A 143 -10.61 -1.30 -4.61
N LEU A 144 -10.06 -1.36 -3.39
CA LEU A 144 -9.52 -0.18 -2.73
C LEU A 144 -8.24 0.34 -3.38
N LEU A 145 -7.35 -0.52 -3.89
CA LEU A 145 -6.17 -0.08 -4.61
C LEU A 145 -6.50 0.66 -5.92
N GLU A 146 -7.69 0.42 -6.48
CA GLU A 146 -8.22 1.11 -7.67
C GLU A 146 -9.17 2.28 -7.33
N ALA A 147 -9.54 2.45 -6.06
CA ALA A 147 -10.55 3.39 -5.59
C ALA A 147 -10.05 4.85 -5.48
N SER A 148 -9.39 5.36 -6.52
CA SER A 148 -8.93 6.75 -6.58
C SER A 148 -9.88 7.63 -7.40
N PRO A 149 -10.19 8.87 -6.95
CA PRO A 149 -10.98 9.82 -7.75
C PRO A 149 -10.33 10.14 -9.10
N GLU A 150 -11.13 10.40 -10.14
CA GLU A 150 -10.66 10.73 -11.50
C GLU A 150 -9.67 11.90 -11.56
N ARG A 151 -9.77 12.86 -10.63
CA ARG A 151 -8.91 14.06 -10.54
C ARG A 151 -7.78 13.94 -9.52
N SER A 152 -7.51 12.74 -9.02
CA SER A 152 -6.41 12.52 -8.09
C SER A 152 -5.06 12.51 -8.82
N THR A 153 -4.04 13.13 -8.23
CA THR A 153 -2.68 13.10 -8.80
C THR A 153 -2.01 11.77 -8.51
N ARG A 154 -0.97 11.42 -9.29
CA ARG A 154 -0.18 10.20 -9.04
C ARG A 154 0.42 10.15 -7.64
N THR A 155 0.83 11.31 -7.10
CA THR A 155 1.34 11.43 -5.72
C THR A 155 0.27 11.10 -4.69
N GLN A 156 -0.97 11.58 -4.88
CA GLN A 156 -2.09 11.28 -4.00
C GLN A 156 -2.44 9.79 -4.01
N GLN A 157 -2.51 9.20 -5.20
CA GLN A 157 -2.77 7.77 -5.37
C GLN A 157 -1.67 6.92 -4.72
N LYS A 158 -0.41 7.29 -4.93
CA LYS A 158 0.77 6.63 -4.34
C LYS A 158 0.71 6.67 -2.81
N GLU A 159 0.42 7.84 -2.22
CA GLU A 159 0.31 7.99 -0.78
C GLU A 159 -0.86 7.19 -0.19
N PHE A 160 -2.02 7.21 -0.86
CA PHE A 160 -3.20 6.45 -0.46
C PHE A 160 -2.95 4.93 -0.48
N GLN A 161 -2.48 4.39 -1.60
CA GLN A 161 -2.18 2.96 -1.75
C GLN A 161 -1.10 2.53 -0.75
N SER A 162 -0.04 3.33 -0.59
CA SER A 162 1.01 3.06 0.39
C SER A 162 0.46 2.98 1.82
N SER A 163 -0.43 3.91 2.19
CA SER A 163 -0.99 3.97 3.55
C SER A 163 -1.88 2.76 3.86
N ILE A 164 -2.67 2.27 2.89
CA ILE A 164 -3.47 1.06 3.06
C ILE A 164 -2.57 -0.17 3.22
N LEU A 165 -1.63 -0.36 2.30
CA LEU A 165 -0.76 -1.53 2.30
C LEU A 165 0.09 -1.60 3.57
N ASP A 166 0.69 -0.48 3.97
CA ASP A 166 1.50 -0.37 5.19
C ASP A 166 0.70 -0.71 6.44
N SER A 167 -0.50 -0.12 6.59
CA SER A 167 -1.40 -0.37 7.71
C SER A 167 -1.86 -1.83 7.82
N VAL A 168 -2.10 -2.49 6.68
CA VAL A 168 -2.46 -3.91 6.65
C VAL A 168 -1.25 -4.79 6.97
N MET A 169 -0.06 -4.51 6.41
CA MET A 169 1.17 -5.24 6.76
C MET A 169 1.45 -5.18 8.27
N GLU A 170 1.42 -3.99 8.87
CA GLU A 170 1.64 -3.80 10.30
C GLU A 170 0.65 -4.60 11.13
N HIS A 171 -0.64 -4.60 10.75
CA HIS A 171 -1.66 -5.31 11.50
C HIS A 171 -1.52 -6.84 11.39
N LEU A 172 -1.18 -7.37 10.21
CA LEU A 172 -0.94 -8.80 10.02
C LEU A 172 0.22 -9.30 10.87
N LEU A 173 1.30 -8.53 10.97
CA LEU A 173 2.45 -8.88 11.83
C LEU A 173 2.12 -8.74 13.31
N ALA A 174 1.50 -7.62 13.71
CA ALA A 174 1.14 -7.38 15.11
C ALA A 174 0.17 -8.42 15.66
N ALA A 175 -0.65 -9.02 14.78
CA ALA A 175 -1.60 -10.04 15.17
C ALA A 175 -1.08 -11.48 15.06
N ASP A 176 0.15 -11.67 14.57
CA ASP A 176 0.74 -13.00 14.31
C ASP A 176 -0.21 -13.96 13.57
N VAL A 177 -0.90 -13.44 12.55
CA VAL A 177 -2.08 -14.09 11.94
C VAL A 177 -1.85 -15.49 11.40
N LEU A 178 -0.61 -15.85 11.04
CA LEU A 178 -0.27 -17.17 10.52
C LEU A 178 0.16 -18.17 11.61
N LEU A 179 0.10 -17.80 12.89
CA LEU A 179 0.26 -18.75 14.02
C LEU A 179 -1.07 -19.44 14.40
N GLY A 180 -2.20 -18.93 13.92
CA GLY A 180 -3.55 -19.50 14.10
C GLY A 180 -4.07 -19.49 15.54
N GLU A 181 -4.00 -20.59 16.30
CA GLU A 181 -4.55 -20.61 17.68
C GLU A 181 -3.76 -19.71 18.64
N ASP A 182 -2.46 -19.52 18.37
CA ASP A 182 -1.60 -18.56 19.07
C ASP A 182 -1.67 -17.14 18.47
N ALA A 183 -2.49 -16.92 17.43
CA ALA A 183 -2.67 -15.58 16.86
C ALA A 183 -3.51 -14.72 17.80
N SER A 184 -3.22 -13.42 17.86
CA SER A 184 -3.99 -12.50 18.70
C SER A 184 -5.36 -12.13 18.09
N LEU A 185 -5.62 -12.55 16.85
CA LEU A 185 -6.91 -12.39 16.19
C LEU A 185 -7.70 -13.70 16.28
N PRO A 186 -8.83 -13.73 17.01
CA PRO A 186 -9.75 -14.86 16.91
C PRO A 186 -10.28 -14.91 15.48
N LEU A 187 -10.18 -16.07 14.82
CA LEU A 187 -10.87 -16.28 13.55
C LEU A 187 -12.35 -16.00 13.77
N SER A 188 -12.89 -15.00 13.06
CA SER A 188 -14.32 -14.69 13.08
C SER A 188 -15.14 -15.95 12.78
N THR A 189 -16.33 -16.06 13.36
CA THR A 189 -17.24 -17.20 13.17
C THR A 189 -17.44 -17.48 11.67
N GLY A 190 -16.95 -18.64 11.20
CA GLY A 190 -17.01 -19.03 9.77
C GLY A 190 -15.72 -18.81 8.97
N GLY A 191 -14.65 -18.27 9.58
CA GLY A 191 -13.35 -18.10 8.94
C GLY A 191 -12.57 -19.41 8.82
N SER A 192 -11.82 -19.55 7.72
CA SER A 192 -10.94 -20.71 7.49
C SER A 192 -9.48 -20.29 7.51
N TYR A 193 -8.67 -20.96 8.33
CA TYR A 193 -7.23 -20.72 8.40
C TYR A 193 -6.54 -20.85 7.02
N GLN A 194 -6.96 -21.83 6.21
CA GLN A 194 -6.39 -22.00 4.86
C GLN A 194 -6.75 -20.83 3.94
N ILE A 195 -7.98 -20.31 4.05
CA ILE A 195 -8.41 -19.13 3.28
C ILE A 195 -7.60 -17.91 3.71
N LEU A 196 -7.45 -17.71 5.02
CA LEU A 196 -6.64 -16.63 5.59
C LEU A 196 -5.20 -16.67 5.04
N VAL A 197 -4.51 -17.81 5.15
CA VAL A 197 -3.13 -17.95 4.65
C VAL A 197 -3.04 -17.60 3.17
N ASN A 198 -3.91 -18.17 2.34
CA ASN A 198 -3.91 -17.93 0.90
C ASN A 198 -4.16 -16.46 0.57
N ASN A 199 -5.09 -15.81 1.28
CA ASN A 199 -5.39 -14.40 1.10
C ASN A 199 -4.26 -13.48 1.60
N VAL A 200 -3.55 -13.86 2.66
CA VAL A 200 -2.35 -13.13 3.13
C VAL A 200 -1.20 -13.25 2.12
N PHE A 201 -1.02 -14.42 1.50
CA PHE A 201 -0.03 -14.59 0.43
C PHE A 201 -0.42 -13.80 -0.82
N TYR A 202 -1.70 -13.79 -1.18
CA TYR A 202 -2.21 -12.93 -2.24
C TYR A 202 -1.97 -11.44 -1.97
N PHE A 203 -2.27 -10.99 -0.76
CA PHE A 203 -1.98 -9.61 -0.33
C PHE A 203 -0.49 -9.29 -0.43
N SER A 204 0.38 -10.22 -0.02
CA SER A 204 1.83 -10.06 -0.16
C SER A 204 2.25 -9.88 -1.62
N GLN A 205 1.62 -10.60 -2.56
CA GLN A 205 1.84 -10.37 -4.00
C GLN A 205 1.45 -8.96 -4.40
N ARG A 206 0.28 -8.45 -3.95
CA ARG A 206 -0.15 -7.07 -4.24
C ARG A 206 0.80 -6.02 -3.68
N VAL A 207 1.34 -6.20 -2.48
CA VAL A 207 2.37 -5.32 -1.92
C VAL A 207 3.59 -5.26 -2.84
N VAL A 208 4.11 -6.42 -3.25
CA VAL A 208 5.27 -6.52 -4.13
C VAL A 208 4.97 -5.92 -5.51
N ASP A 209 3.79 -6.16 -6.07
CA ASP A 209 3.39 -5.57 -7.35
C ASP A 209 3.37 -4.04 -7.28
N LYS A 210 2.81 -3.45 -6.20
CA LYS A 210 2.81 -2.00 -5.99
C LYS A 210 4.21 -1.43 -5.73
N LEU A 211 5.11 -2.20 -5.12
CA LEU A 211 6.52 -1.84 -4.98
C LEU A 211 7.21 -1.72 -6.34
N TRP A 212 7.02 -2.72 -7.22
CA TRP A 212 7.57 -2.72 -8.57
C TRP A 212 6.96 -1.64 -9.47
N GLN A 213 5.67 -1.35 -9.32
CA GLN A 213 4.98 -0.25 -10.03
C GLN A 213 5.41 1.15 -9.56
N GLY A 214 6.15 1.25 -8.44
CA GLY A 214 6.51 2.52 -7.83
C GLY A 214 5.35 3.24 -7.14
N MET A 215 4.27 2.51 -6.84
CA MET A 215 3.07 3.01 -6.16
C MET A 215 3.13 2.81 -4.63
N PHE A 216 3.99 1.92 -4.17
CA PHE A 216 4.33 1.77 -2.75
C PHE A 216 5.59 2.61 -2.43
N ASN A 217 5.41 3.66 -1.62
CA ASN A 217 6.42 4.67 -1.29
C ASN A 217 6.94 4.54 0.15
N LYS A 218 7.19 3.30 0.58
CA LYS A 218 7.88 3.00 1.83
C LYS A 218 9.17 2.25 1.52
N ASP A 219 10.04 2.10 2.52
CA ASP A 219 11.28 1.37 2.35
C ASP A 219 11.00 -0.09 1.97
N SER A 220 11.60 -0.53 0.86
CA SER A 220 11.57 -1.93 0.39
C SER A 220 12.03 -2.93 1.46
N LYS A 221 12.88 -2.52 2.40
CA LYS A 221 13.29 -3.35 3.54
C LYS A 221 12.09 -3.77 4.40
N LEU A 222 11.11 -2.89 4.59
CA LEU A 222 9.89 -3.21 5.34
C LEU A 222 9.12 -4.35 4.69
N VAL A 223 9.10 -4.40 3.35
CA VAL A 223 8.46 -5.49 2.59
C VAL A 223 9.23 -6.79 2.78
N VAL A 224 10.57 -6.77 2.78
CA VAL A 224 11.37 -7.97 3.06
C VAL A 224 11.14 -8.47 4.49
N ASP A 225 11.19 -7.58 5.47
CA ASP A 225 10.98 -7.93 6.88
C ASP A 225 9.57 -8.52 7.10
N PHE A 226 8.56 -7.94 6.45
CA PHE A 226 7.19 -8.44 6.43
C PHE A 226 7.12 -9.87 5.90
N ILE A 227 7.66 -10.12 4.69
CA ILE A 227 7.63 -11.44 4.05
C ILE A 227 8.41 -12.48 4.87
N VAL A 228 9.57 -12.12 5.41
CA VAL A 228 10.40 -13.00 6.25
C VAL A 228 9.65 -13.43 7.51
N GLN A 229 8.96 -12.49 8.17
CA GLN A 229 8.15 -12.80 9.35
C GLN A 229 6.98 -13.73 9.03
N LEU A 230 6.26 -13.50 7.92
CA LEU A 230 5.17 -14.40 7.48
C LEU A 230 5.67 -15.82 7.18
N ILE A 231 6.83 -15.96 6.52
CA ILE A 231 7.46 -17.28 6.30
C ILE A 231 7.81 -17.93 7.63
N GLY A 232 8.35 -17.15 8.58
CA GLY A 232 8.66 -17.61 9.94
C GLY A 232 7.43 -18.14 10.67
N GLN A 233 6.34 -17.37 10.68
CA GLN A 233 5.06 -17.79 11.28
C GLN A 233 4.52 -19.06 10.61
N SER A 234 4.47 -19.10 9.27
CA SER A 234 3.96 -20.25 8.52
C SER A 234 4.74 -21.54 8.79
N LYS A 235 6.07 -21.45 8.89
CA LYS A 235 6.94 -22.61 9.17
C LYS A 235 6.76 -23.18 10.57
N ARG A 236 6.53 -22.32 11.57
CA ARG A 236 6.32 -22.78 12.96
C ARG A 236 5.09 -23.67 13.08
N ARG A 237 4.04 -23.36 12.33
CA ARG A 237 2.76 -24.08 12.39
C ARG A 237 2.78 -25.48 11.73
N SER A 238 3.76 -25.79 10.89
CA SER A 238 4.04 -27.16 10.40
C SER A 238 2.85 -27.89 9.70
N GLN A 239 1.95 -27.17 9.01
CA GLN A 239 0.72 -27.74 8.43
C GLN A 239 0.78 -28.08 6.91
N GLY A 240 1.97 -28.23 6.32
CA GLY A 240 2.08 -28.62 4.91
C GLY A 240 1.58 -27.56 3.91
N LEU A 241 1.53 -26.29 4.34
CA LEU A 241 1.23 -25.15 3.47
C LEU A 241 2.30 -25.03 2.38
N SER A 242 1.89 -24.87 1.11
CA SER A 242 2.82 -24.43 0.07
C SER A 242 3.28 -23.01 0.39
N LEU A 243 4.59 -22.82 0.47
CA LEU A 243 5.21 -21.51 0.68
C LEU A 243 5.68 -20.88 -0.63
N ASP A 244 5.37 -21.50 -1.77
CA ASP A 244 5.93 -21.11 -3.08
C ASP A 244 5.56 -19.66 -3.42
N THR A 245 4.31 -19.27 -3.19
CA THR A 245 3.84 -17.90 -3.43
C THR A 245 4.60 -16.87 -2.60
N ILE A 246 4.80 -17.14 -1.31
CA ILE A 246 5.45 -16.18 -0.41
C ILE A 246 6.97 -16.14 -0.61
N TYR A 247 7.58 -17.27 -0.99
CA TYR A 247 8.97 -17.32 -1.45
C TYR A 247 9.17 -16.57 -2.77
N HIS A 248 8.24 -16.68 -3.71
CA HIS A 248 8.27 -15.89 -4.94
C HIS A 248 8.17 -14.39 -4.66
N CYS A 249 7.36 -13.98 -3.68
CA CYS A 249 7.32 -12.59 -3.21
C CYS A 249 8.68 -12.14 -2.63
N LEU A 250 9.32 -12.98 -1.82
CA LEU A 250 10.66 -12.71 -1.26
C LEU A 250 11.68 -12.52 -2.40
N ASN A 251 11.70 -13.43 -3.36
CA ASN A 251 12.58 -13.42 -4.52
C ASN A 251 12.46 -12.13 -5.32
N ARG A 252 11.22 -11.76 -5.67
CA ARG A 252 10.92 -10.51 -6.38
C ARG A 252 11.33 -9.27 -5.58
N THR A 253 11.20 -9.29 -4.26
CA THR A 253 11.59 -8.13 -3.42
C THR A 253 13.11 -8.01 -3.31
N VAL A 254 13.83 -9.12 -3.16
CA VAL A 254 15.30 -9.13 -3.17
C VAL A 254 15.84 -8.64 -4.52
N LEU A 255 15.28 -9.14 -5.63
CA LEU A 255 15.66 -8.67 -6.97
C LEU A 255 15.33 -7.18 -7.15
N TYR A 256 14.17 -6.72 -6.65
CA TYR A 256 13.83 -5.30 -6.68
C TYR A 256 14.90 -4.44 -6.03
N GLN A 257 15.44 -4.87 -4.88
CA GLN A 257 16.47 -4.12 -4.16
C GLN A 257 17.81 -4.09 -4.90
N LEU A 258 18.21 -5.22 -5.50
CA LEU A 258 19.52 -5.36 -6.15
C LEU A 258 19.57 -4.78 -7.56
N CYS A 259 18.44 -4.74 -8.27
CA CYS A 259 18.37 -4.24 -9.65
C CYS A 259 18.29 -2.70 -9.75
N ARG A 260 18.35 -1.95 -8.64
CA ARG A 260 18.20 -0.49 -8.66
C ARG A 260 19.48 0.21 -9.13
N PRO A 261 19.35 1.36 -9.81
CA PRO A 261 20.51 2.19 -10.14
C PRO A 261 21.29 2.55 -8.87
N HIS A 262 22.63 2.47 -8.93
CA HIS A 262 23.54 2.72 -7.81
C HIS A 262 24.62 3.76 -8.13
N LYS A 263 24.23 4.80 -8.88
CA LYS A 263 25.11 5.87 -9.37
C LYS A 263 25.39 6.96 -8.32
N THR A 264 24.43 7.23 -7.44
CA THR A 264 24.57 8.24 -6.38
C THR A 264 24.97 7.64 -5.05
N VAL A 265 25.57 8.43 -4.14
CA VAL A 265 25.94 7.96 -2.79
C VAL A 265 24.73 7.38 -2.05
N ALA A 266 23.58 8.04 -2.12
CA ALA A 266 22.34 7.55 -1.49
C ALA A 266 21.93 6.18 -2.05
N GLN A 267 22.06 5.97 -3.36
CA GLN A 267 21.77 4.68 -3.98
C GLN A 267 22.79 3.60 -3.63
N GLN A 268 24.08 3.96 -3.50
CA GLN A 268 25.12 3.02 -3.06
C GLN A 268 24.89 2.57 -1.62
N VAL A 269 24.46 3.47 -0.73
CA VAL A 269 24.06 3.12 0.64
C VAL A 269 22.87 2.16 0.61
N ALA A 270 21.84 2.45 -0.18
CA ALA A 270 20.68 1.57 -0.33
C ALA A 270 21.05 0.17 -0.87
N LEU A 271 22.02 0.10 -1.79
CA LEU A 271 22.56 -1.18 -2.28
C LEU A 271 23.31 -1.95 -1.19
N LEU A 272 24.12 -1.29 -0.36
CA LEU A 272 24.78 -1.93 0.77
C LEU A 272 23.76 -2.49 1.78
N ASP A 273 22.69 -1.74 2.03
CA ASP A 273 21.59 -2.20 2.88
C ASP A 273 20.88 -3.40 2.27
N ALA A 274 20.64 -3.42 0.95
CA ALA A 274 20.10 -4.57 0.23
C ALA A 274 20.98 -5.82 0.35
N LEU A 275 22.29 -5.69 0.15
CA LEU A 275 23.25 -6.79 0.31
C LEU A 275 23.30 -7.31 1.75
N ARG A 276 23.17 -6.41 2.73
CA ARG A 276 23.05 -6.79 4.14
C ARG A 276 21.78 -7.57 4.41
N VAL A 277 20.64 -7.12 3.88
CA VAL A 277 19.35 -7.83 3.99
C VAL A 277 19.46 -9.25 3.43
N LEU A 278 20.08 -9.42 2.26
CA LEU A 278 20.35 -10.73 1.68
C LEU A 278 21.22 -11.59 2.61
N THR A 279 22.30 -11.03 3.13
CA THR A 279 23.27 -11.76 3.98
C THR A 279 22.62 -12.23 5.28
N VAL A 280 21.82 -11.37 5.92
CA VAL A 280 21.08 -11.68 7.15
C VAL A 280 20.05 -12.78 6.90
N ASN A 281 19.36 -12.75 5.76
CA ASN A 281 18.30 -13.69 5.42
C ASN A 281 18.75 -14.85 4.51
N ARG A 282 20.07 -15.10 4.40
CA ARG A 282 20.66 -16.07 3.44
C ARG A 282 20.06 -17.46 3.51
N ASN A 283 19.68 -17.93 4.70
CA ASN A 283 19.12 -19.27 4.89
C ASN A 283 17.68 -19.37 4.36
N LEU A 284 16.95 -18.26 4.26
CA LEU A 284 15.65 -18.21 3.61
C LEU A 284 15.81 -18.02 2.11
N VAL A 285 16.69 -17.11 1.69
CA VAL A 285 16.85 -16.74 0.27
C VAL A 285 17.58 -17.82 -0.54
N LEU A 286 18.62 -18.44 0.01
CA LEU A 286 19.45 -19.46 -0.66
C LEU A 286 19.29 -20.85 -0.02
N GLY A 287 18.33 -21.01 0.88
CA GLY A 287 18.09 -22.27 1.56
C GLY A 287 17.21 -23.23 0.73
N PRO A 288 17.12 -24.50 1.16
CA PRO A 288 16.43 -25.55 0.40
C PRO A 288 14.92 -25.33 0.22
N GLY A 289 14.31 -24.44 1.01
CA GLY A 289 12.90 -24.06 0.83
C GLY A 289 12.67 -23.14 -0.37
N ASN A 290 13.70 -22.45 -0.84
CA ASN A 290 13.63 -21.55 -1.99
C ASN A 290 14.40 -22.15 -3.17
N HIS A 291 13.67 -22.79 -4.07
CA HIS A 291 14.22 -23.68 -5.10
C HIS A 291 13.92 -23.18 -6.53
N ASP A 292 13.51 -21.92 -6.64
CA ASP A 292 13.23 -21.24 -7.91
C ASP A 292 14.54 -21.00 -8.68
N GLN A 293 14.73 -21.72 -9.79
CA GLN A 293 15.95 -21.65 -10.59
C GLN A 293 16.09 -20.32 -11.33
N ASP A 294 14.97 -19.74 -11.78
CA ASP A 294 14.97 -18.46 -12.49
C ASP A 294 15.41 -17.34 -11.55
N PHE A 295 14.98 -17.40 -10.28
CA PHE A 295 15.46 -16.49 -9.25
C PHE A 295 16.98 -16.58 -9.05
N VAL A 296 17.53 -17.79 -8.92
CA VAL A 296 18.98 -17.98 -8.72
C VAL A 296 19.78 -17.43 -9.90
N ALA A 297 19.31 -17.67 -11.13
CA ALA A 297 19.92 -17.12 -12.34
C ALA A 297 19.89 -15.58 -12.36
N CYS A 298 18.74 -14.98 -12.03
CA CYS A 298 18.60 -13.52 -11.94
C CYS A 298 19.49 -12.92 -10.85
N LEU A 299 19.58 -13.58 -9.70
CA LEU A 299 20.43 -13.14 -8.59
C LEU A 299 21.92 -13.19 -8.96
N ALA A 300 22.35 -14.28 -9.62
CA ALA A 300 23.71 -14.39 -10.13
C ALA A 300 24.02 -13.28 -11.15
N HIS A 301 23.09 -13.00 -12.06
CA HIS A 301 23.23 -11.88 -13.00
C HIS A 301 23.39 -10.54 -12.28
N CYS A 302 22.61 -10.27 -11.23
CA CYS A 302 22.76 -9.06 -10.41
C CYS A 302 24.17 -8.93 -9.84
N PHE A 303 24.74 -10.01 -9.27
CA PHE A 303 26.10 -9.97 -8.74
C PHE A 303 27.16 -9.76 -9.81
N ILE A 304 26.99 -10.35 -10.99
CA ILE A 304 27.91 -10.14 -12.11
C ILE A 304 27.89 -8.67 -12.55
N CYS A 305 26.71 -8.05 -12.66
CA CYS A 305 26.57 -6.64 -12.98
C CYS A 305 27.26 -5.76 -11.93
N LEU A 306 26.98 -6.00 -10.64
CA LEU A 306 27.58 -5.27 -9.53
C LEU A 306 29.11 -5.40 -9.52
N HIS A 307 29.63 -6.60 -9.74
CA HIS A 307 31.08 -6.81 -9.82
C HIS A 307 31.71 -6.12 -11.03
N SER A 308 31.00 -6.10 -12.17
CA SER A 308 31.44 -5.47 -13.41
C SER A 308 31.31 -3.93 -13.38
N GLY A 309 30.78 -3.35 -12.30
CA GLY A 309 30.52 -1.91 -12.19
C GLY A 309 29.43 -1.40 -13.15
N ARG A 310 28.46 -2.26 -13.51
CA ARG A 310 27.33 -1.92 -14.38
C ARG A 310 26.05 -1.74 -13.59
#